data_AF-A0A9E3SMY1-F1
#
_entry.id   AF-A0A9E3SMY1-F1
#
_cell.length_a   1.000
_cell.length_b   1.000
_cell.length_c   1.000
_cell.angle_alpha   90.00
_cell.angle_beta   90.00
_cell.angle_gamma   90.00
#
_symmetry.space_group_name_H-M   'P 1'
#
loop_
_entity.id
_entity.type
_entity.pdbx_description
1 polymer ?
#
loop_
_entity_poly.entity_id
_entity_poly.type
_entity_poly.pdbx_seq_one_letter_code
_entity_poly.pdbx_strand_id
1 'polypeptide(L)'
;LVERAWLVEVYHRAIKQFTGIERAQFRLECSQRNHIGLALRAYLRLELHRCRTRVSIFNSKLDIIRLAVGFYLAHPKYAILPTA
;
A
#
# COMPACT_ATOMS: atom_id res chain seq x y z
N LEU A 1 -29.63 -1.15 2.72
CA LEU A 1 -29.00 0.11 2.24
C LEU A 1 -27.78 0.49 3.08
N VAL A 2 -27.89 0.49 4.42
CA VAL A 2 -26.79 0.80 5.36
C VAL A 2 -25.53 -0.04 5.12
N GLU A 3 -25.66 -1.36 4.96
CA GLU A 3 -24.52 -2.25 4.70
C GLU A 3 -23.75 -1.90 3.42
N ARG A 4 -24.46 -1.52 2.36
CA ARG A 4 -23.83 -1.14 1.08
C ARG A 4 -23.06 0.17 1.20
N ALA A 5 -23.59 1.14 1.94
CA ALA A 5 -22.90 2.39 2.23
C ALA A 5 -21.64 2.16 3.07
N TRP A 6 -21.69 1.22 4.01
CA TRP A 6 -20.54 0.84 4.81
C TRP A 6 -19.43 0.18 3.98
N LEU A 7 -19.78 -0.68 3.02
CA LEU A 7 -18.80 -1.27 2.11
C LEU A 7 -18.09 -0.22 1.25
N VAL A 8 -18.80 0.84 0.84
CA VAL A 8 -18.19 1.97 0.13
C VAL A 8 -17.17 2.70 1.02
N GLU A 9 -17.50 2.93 2.28
CA GLU A 9 -16.58 3.54 3.25
C GLU A 9 -15.34 2.67 3.48
N VAL A 10 -15.50 1.35 3.63
CA VAL A 10 -14.38 0.40 3.76
C VAL A 10 -13.48 0.45 2.53
N TYR A 11 -14.07 0.48 1.34
CA TYR A 11 -13.33 0.65 0.09
C TYR A 11 -12.53 1.96 0.08
N HIS A 12 -13.16 3.09 0.42
CA HIS A 12 -12.48 4.39 0.46
C HIS A 12 -11.35 4.44 1.49
N ARG A 13 -11.56 3.84 2.67
CA ARG A 13 -10.51 3.74 3.71
C ARG A 13 -9.32 2.92 3.21
N ALA A 14 -9.58 1.79 2.54
CA ALA A 14 -8.54 0.91 2.05
C ALA A 14 -7.68 1.57 0.95
N ILE A 15 -8.28 2.26 -0.02
CA ILE A 15 -7.51 2.97 -1.07
C ILE A 15 -6.67 4.11 -0.48
N LYS A 16 -7.18 4.85 0.51
CA LYS A 16 -6.42 5.91 1.19
C LYS A 16 -5.21 5.34 1.93
N GLN A 17 -5.44 4.30 2.73
CA GLN A 17 -4.41 3.71 3.57
C GLN A 17 -3.34 2.97 2.77
N PHE A 18 -3.73 2.14 1.80
CA PHE A 18 -2.81 1.21 1.16
C PHE A 18 -2.17 1.75 -0.12
N THR A 19 -2.81 2.68 -0.82
CA THR A 19 -2.27 3.24 -2.08
C THR A 19 -2.00 4.74 -2.02
N GLY A 20 -2.36 5.42 -0.92
CA GLY A 20 -2.04 6.83 -0.74
C GLY A 20 -2.73 7.72 -1.76
N ILE A 21 -3.94 7.37 -2.20
CA ILE A 21 -4.65 8.07 -3.27
C ILE A 21 -4.81 9.59 -3.02
N GLU A 22 -4.88 10.01 -1.76
CA GLU A 22 -5.00 11.42 -1.35
C GLU A 22 -3.68 12.09 -0.96
N ARG A 23 -2.55 11.36 -0.97
CA ARG A 23 -1.25 11.86 -0.48
C ARG A 23 -0.51 12.74 -1.48
N ALA A 24 -0.90 12.71 -2.75
CA ALA A 24 -0.25 13.51 -3.76
C ALA A 24 -0.77 14.95 -3.79
N GLN A 25 0.16 15.91 -3.77
CA GLN A 25 -0.13 17.34 -3.83
C GLN A 25 0.25 17.92 -5.21
N PHE A 26 -0.34 17.35 -6.26
CA PHE A 26 -0.07 17.79 -7.64
C PHE A 26 -0.93 19.01 -8.01
N ARG A 27 -0.32 19.97 -8.74
CA ARG A 27 -1.01 21.18 -9.22
C ARG A 27 -1.58 21.04 -10.63
N LEU A 28 -1.03 20.13 -11.43
CA LEU A 28 -1.50 19.87 -12.80
C LEU A 28 -2.58 18.79 -12.81
N GLU A 29 -3.66 19.03 -13.55
CA GLU A 29 -4.77 18.09 -13.72
C GLU A 29 -4.29 16.72 -14.22
N CYS A 30 -3.37 16.69 -15.19
CA CYS A 30 -2.85 15.45 -15.75
C CYS A 30 -2.12 14.61 -14.69
N SER A 31 -1.32 15.24 -13.83
CA SER A 31 -0.61 14.58 -12.73
C SER A 31 -1.57 14.06 -11.68
N GLN A 32 -2.61 14.84 -11.33
CA GLN A 32 -3.67 14.41 -10.40
C GLN A 32 -4.41 13.18 -10.94
N ARG A 33 -4.88 13.24 -12.19
CA ARG A 33 -5.57 12.12 -12.85
C ARG A 33 -4.70 10.87 -12.93
N ASN A 34 -3.42 11.04 -13.28
CA ASN A 34 -2.47 9.93 -13.35
C ASN A 34 -2.26 9.28 -11.98
N HIS A 35 -2.08 10.08 -10.93
CA HIS A 35 -1.93 9.58 -9.56
C HIS A 35 -3.13 8.78 -9.10
N ILE A 36 -4.33 9.37 -9.23
CA ILE A 36 -5.59 8.72 -8.87
C ILE A 36 -5.74 7.41 -9.65
N GLY A 37 -5.54 7.44 -10.97
CA GLY A 37 -5.64 6.26 -11.82
C GLY A 37 -4.63 5.16 -11.48
N LEU A 38 -3.39 5.52 -11.14
CA LEU A 38 -2.36 4.57 -10.71
C LEU A 38 -2.65 3.99 -9.32
N ALA A 39 -3.11 4.81 -8.38
CA ALA A 39 -3.50 4.38 -7.04
C ALA A 39 -4.67 3.38 -7.08
N LEU A 40 -5.69 3.62 -7.91
CA LEU A 40 -6.80 2.70 -8.13
C LEU A 40 -6.33 1.38 -8.79
N ARG A 41 -5.46 1.48 -9.81
CA ARG A 41 -4.86 0.31 -10.47
C ARG A 41 -4.00 -0.53 -9.53
N ALA A 42 -3.28 0.09 -8.61
CA ALA A 42 -2.51 -0.59 -7.58
C ALA A 42 -3.44 -1.29 -6.58
N TYR A 43 -4.51 -0.61 -6.15
CA TYR A 43 -5.49 -1.18 -5.22
C TYR A 43 -6.15 -2.44 -5.80
N LEU A 44 -6.59 -2.39 -7.06
CA LEU A 44 -7.20 -3.55 -7.72
C LEU A 44 -6.24 -4.76 -7.74
N ARG A 45 -4.94 -4.53 -8.00
CA ARG A 45 -3.94 -5.62 -7.97
C ARG A 45 -3.78 -6.20 -6.57
N LEU A 46 -3.74 -5.36 -5.54
CA LEU A 46 -3.64 -5.78 -4.14
C LEU A 46 -4.88 -6.57 -3.69
N GLU A 47 -6.08 -6.11 -4.07
CA GLU A 47 -7.33 -6.82 -3.78
C GLU A 47 -7.41 -8.17 -4.52
N LEU A 48 -7.02 -8.22 -5.80
CA LEU A 48 -6.93 -9.48 -6.53
C LEU A 48 -5.94 -10.46 -5.87
N HIS A 49 -4.79 -9.96 -5.41
CA HIS A 49 -3.84 -10.76 -4.66
C HIS A 49 -4.47 -11.29 -3.36
N ARG A 50 -5.10 -10.42 -2.55
CA ARG A 50 -5.80 -10.80 -1.32
C ARG A 50 -6.88 -11.85 -1.58
N CYS A 51 -7.68 -11.71 -2.63
CA CYS A 51 -8.70 -12.68 -2.98
C CYS A 51 -8.12 -14.06 -3.33
N ARG A 52 -6.96 -14.09 -4.02
CA ARG A 52 -6.28 -15.32 -4.42
C ARG A 52 -5.55 -16.01 -3.27
N THR A 53 -4.85 -15.25 -2.43
CA THR A 53 -3.97 -15.79 -1.38
C THR A 53 -4.62 -15.83 -0.01
N ARG A 54 -5.76 -15.16 0.17
CA ARG A 54 -6.42 -14.90 1.47
C ARG A 54 -5.55 -14.09 2.46
N VAL A 55 -4.40 -13.58 2.04
CA VAL A 55 -3.53 -12.72 2.85
C VAL A 55 -4.01 -11.27 2.74
N SER A 56 -4.19 -10.60 3.88
CA SER A 56 -4.61 -9.19 3.90
C SER A 56 -3.60 -8.29 3.17
N ILE A 57 -4.07 -7.21 2.55
CA ILE A 57 -3.19 -6.23 1.88
C ILE A 57 -2.11 -5.71 2.84
N PHE A 58 -2.48 -5.48 4.10
CA PHE A 58 -1.53 -5.08 5.14
C PHE A 58 -0.39 -6.08 5.28
N ASN A 59 -0.71 -7.37 5.48
CA ASN A 59 0.30 -8.42 5.61
C ASN A 59 1.11 -8.58 4.32
N SER A 60 0.48 -8.60 3.14
CA SER A 60 1.21 -8.69 1.86
C SER A 60 2.26 -7.59 1.71
N LYS A 61 1.97 -6.35 2.13
CA LYS A 61 2.94 -5.25 2.11
C LYS A 61 4.00 -5.39 3.20
N LEU A 62 3.59 -5.79 4.40
CA LEU A 62 4.49 -5.94 5.54
C LEU A 62 5.48 -7.09 5.35
N ASP A 63 5.07 -8.16 4.67
CA ASP A 63 5.92 -9.32 4.41
C ASP A 63 7.10 -8.97 3.50
N ILE A 64 6.93 -8.06 2.54
CA ILE A 64 8.04 -7.52 1.74
C ILE A 64 9.07 -6.84 2.65
N ILE A 65 8.62 -6.02 3.59
CA ILE A 65 9.49 -5.30 4.54
C ILE A 65 10.18 -6.30 5.47
N ARG A 66 9.43 -7.26 6.03
CA ARG A 66 9.97 -8.30 6.92
C ARG A 66 11.04 -9.14 6.24
N LEU A 67 10.80 -9.55 4.99
CA LEU A 67 11.78 -10.30 4.19
C LEU A 67 13.03 -9.46 3.95
N ALA A 68 12.89 -8.20 3.56
CA ALA A 68 14.03 -7.30 3.34
C ALA A 68 14.84 -7.05 4.61
N VAL A 69 14.17 -6.80 5.74
CA VAL A 69 14.82 -6.63 7.04
C VAL A 69 15.53 -7.91 7.47
N GLY A 70 14.87 -9.07 7.36
CA GLY A 70 15.48 -10.37 7.68
C GLY A 70 16.73 -10.64 6.84
N PHE A 71 16.66 -10.36 5.53
CA PHE A 71 17.80 -10.49 4.63
C PHE A 71 18.97 -9.57 5.02
N TYR A 72 18.67 -8.31 5.35
CA TYR A 72 19.69 -7.37 5.81
C TYR A 72 20.33 -7.79 7.13
N LEU A 73 19.55 -8.29 8.08
CA LEU A 73 20.07 -8.78 9.36
C LEU A 73 20.98 -10.02 9.18
N ALA A 74 20.66 -10.90 8.23
CA ALA A 74 21.50 -12.05 7.89
C ALA A 74 22.78 -11.65 7.14
N HIS A 75 22.71 -10.60 6.31
CA HIS A 75 23.80 -10.14 5.45
C HIS A 75 23.95 -8.61 5.49
N PRO A 76 24.47 -8.04 6.60
CA PRO A 76 24.55 -6.61 6.76
C PRO A 76 25.59 -6.02 5.78
N LYS A 77 25.11 -5.27 4.78
CA LYS A 77 25.98 -4.60 3.79
C LYS A 77 26.65 -3.35 4.34
N TYR A 78 25.97 -2.64 5.23
CA TYR A 78 26.46 -1.43 5.87
C TYR A 78 26.47 -1.67 7.37
N ALA A 79 27.61 -1.48 8.02
CA ALA A 79 27.64 -1.38 9.47
C ALA A 79 27.05 -0.02 9.84
N ILE A 80 25.82 -0.01 10.35
CA ILE A 80 25.29 1.20 10.99
C ILE A 80 26.03 1.28 12.32
N LEU A 81 27.09 2.08 12.36
CA LEU A 81 27.74 2.42 13.63
C LEU A 81 26.69 3.10 14.53
N PRO A 82 26.60 2.73 15.81
CA PRO A 82 25.75 3.43 16.74
C PRO A 82 26.03 4.94 16.68
N THR A 83 24.99 5.75 16.54
CA THR A 83 25.10 7.21 16.53
C THR A 83 25.16 7.82 17.93
N ALA A 84 25.32 6.99 18.96
CA ALA A 84 25.36 7.36 20.37
C ALA A 84 26.57 6.71 21.05
#